data_AF-A0A7J9QXS5-F1
#
_entry.id   AF-A0A7J9QXS5-F1
#
_cell.length_a   1.000
_cell.length_b   1.000
_cell.length_c   1.000
_cell.angle_alpha   90.00
_cell.angle_beta   90.00
_cell.angle_gamma   90.00
#
_symmetry.space_group_name_H-M   'P 1'
#
loop_
_entity.id
_entity.type
_entity.pdbx_description
1 polymer ?
#
loop_
_entity_poly.entity_id
_entity_poly.type
_entity_poly.pdbx_seq_one_letter_code
_entity_poly.pdbx_strand_id
1 'polypeptide(L)' 'MKNSELRKLVSEYKEIKNKQTKKHVNNFKMYEKLREIEHRYFHETGRTLKSDLKDFKEK' A
#
# COMPACT_ATOMS: atom_id res chain seq x y z
N MET A 1 3.03 11.19 -10.60
CA MET A 1 4.16 10.56 -9.90
C MET A 1 5.18 10.00 -10.89
N LYS A 2 6.47 9.99 -10.53
CA LYS A 2 7.47 9.18 -11.26
C LYS A 2 7.28 7.70 -10.89
N ASN A 3 7.56 6.77 -11.81
CA ASN A 3 7.49 5.32 -11.57
C ASN A 3 8.25 4.86 -10.30
N SER A 4 9.33 5.56 -9.94
CA SER A 4 10.10 5.31 -8.71
C SER A 4 9.27 5.53 -7.43
N GLU A 5 8.41 6.55 -7.41
CA GLU A 5 7.57 6.86 -6.25
C GLU A 5 6.38 5.90 -6.13
N LEU A 6 5.79 5.46 -7.25
CA LEU A 6 4.76 4.42 -7.24
C LEU A 6 5.31 3.12 -6.65
N ARG A 7 6.53 2.72 -7.05
CA ARG A 7 7.22 1.57 -6.45
C ARG A 7 7.45 1.75 -4.95
N LYS A 8 7.76 2.96 -4.48
CA LYS A 8 7.89 3.25 -3.05
C LYS A 8 6.55 3.12 -2.33
N LEU A 9 5.46 3.68 -2.88
CA LEU A 9 4.11 3.55 -2.31
C LEU A 9 3.69 2.08 -2.17
N VAL A 10 3.95 1.27 -3.20
CA VAL A 10 3.64 -0.17 -3.19
C VAL A 10 4.44 -0.92 -2.13
N SER A 11 5.76 -0.66 -2.04
CA SER A 11 6.61 -1.25 -1.01
C SER A 11 6.18 -0.84 0.40
N GLU A 12 5.87 0.44 0.61
CA GLU A 12 5.44 0.97 1.91
C GLU A 12 4.10 0.37 2.34
N TYR A 13 3.13 0.26 1.41
CA TYR A 13 1.87 -0.43 1.67
C TYR A 13 2.08 -1.89 2.07
N LYS A 14 2.96 -2.62 1.37
CA LYS A 14 3.25 -4.03 1.63
C LYS A 14 3.90 -4.22 3.01
N GLU A 15 4.83 -3.34 3.36
CA GLU A 15 5.45 -3.31 4.69
C GLU A 15 4.44 -3.02 5.81
N ILE A 16 3.57 -2.02 5.63
CA ILE A 16 2.56 -1.66 6.62
C ILE A 16 1.58 -2.81 6.80
N LYS A 17 1.13 -3.45 5.70
CA LYS A 17 0.23 -4.60 5.74
C LYS A 17 0.87 -5.81 6.44
N ASN A 18 2.18 -6.04 6.23
CA ASN A 18 2.94 -7.09 6.92
C ASN A 18 3.24 -6.75 8.39
N LYS A 19 3.30 -5.46 8.75
CA LYS A 19 3.37 -5.03 10.15
C LYS A 19 2.01 -5.17 10.83
N GLN A 20 0.91 -4.95 10.11
CA GLN A 20 -0.47 -5.08 10.61
C GLN A 20 -0.81 -6.51 11.04
N THR A 21 -0.22 -7.54 10.42
CA THR A 21 -0.41 -8.94 10.82
C THR A 21 0.26 -9.31 12.15
N LYS A 22 1.07 -8.43 12.75
CA LYS A 22 1.68 -8.67 14.07
C LYS A 22 0.70 -8.33 15.19
N LYS A 23 0.52 -9.28 16.13
CA LYS A 23 -0.46 -9.28 17.22
C LYS A 23 -0.43 -8.06 18.19
N HIS A 24 0.64 -7.27 18.17
CA HIS A 24 0.85 -6.10 19.04
C HIS A 24 0.96 -4.76 18.29
N VAL A 25 0.60 -4.71 17.00
CA VAL A 25 0.65 -3.47 16.22
C VAL A 25 -0.69 -2.73 16.33
N ASN A 26 -0.60 -1.41 16.54
CA ASN A 26 -1.77 -0.54 16.57
C ASN A 26 -2.42 -0.48 15.18
N ASN A 27 -3.39 -1.37 14.96
CA ASN A 27 -4.02 -1.64 13.68
C ASN A 27 -4.64 -0.39 13.06
N PHE A 28 -5.22 0.48 13.90
CA PHE A 28 -5.90 1.70 13.48
C PHE A 28 -4.94 2.66 12.76
N LYS A 29 -3.80 2.96 13.38
CA LYS A 29 -2.77 3.86 12.81
C LYS A 29 -2.17 3.32 11.51
N MET A 30 -2.07 2.00 11.38
CA MET A 30 -1.63 1.35 10.14
C MET A 30 -2.71 1.41 9.06
N TYR A 31 -3.98 1.27 9.44
CA TYR A 31 -5.11 1.35 8.51
C TYR A 31 -5.25 2.75 7.91
N GLU A 32 -5.08 3.80 8.71
CA GLU A 32 -5.08 5.19 8.22
C GLU A 32 -3.97 5.42 7.19
N LYS A 33 -2.74 4.97 7.48
CA LYS A 33 -1.63 5.07 6.53
C LYS A 33 -1.90 4.31 5.23
N LEU A 34 -2.45 3.09 5.31
CA LEU A 34 -2.80 2.32 4.11
C LEU A 34 -3.82 3.07 3.25
N ARG A 35 -4.83 3.69 3.88
CA ARG A 35 -5.85 4.50 3.18
C ARG A 35 -5.23 5.72 2.50
N GLU A 36 -4.33 6.40 3.17
CA GLU A 36 -3.65 7.58 2.64
C GLU A 36 -2.81 7.24 1.39
N ILE A 37 -2.07 6.12 1.47
CA ILE A 37 -1.30 5.57 0.35
C ILE A 37 -2.23 5.15 -0.80
N GLU A 38 -3.35 4.46 -0.51
CA GLU A 38 -4.34 4.06 -1.53
C GLU A 38 -4.96 5.26 -2.24
N HIS A 39 -5.38 6.29 -1.49
CA HIS A 39 -5.95 7.52 -2.05
C HIS A 39 -4.95 8.25 -2.95
N ARG A 40 -3.70 8.39 -2.50
CA ARG A 40 -2.66 9.09 -3.26
C ARG A 40 -2.31 8.34 -4.54
N TYR A 41 -2.14 7.02 -4.44
CA TYR A 41 -1.87 6.17 -5.61
C TYR A 41 -3.03 6.19 -6.61
N PHE A 42 -4.28 6.12 -6.14
CA PHE A 42 -5.46 6.19 -7.01
C PHE A 42 -5.58 7.56 -7.70
N HIS A 43 -5.33 8.64 -6.96
CA HIS A 43 -5.33 9.99 -7.52
C HIS A 43 -4.30 10.15 -8.65
N GLU A 44 -3.14 9.50 -8.52
CA GLU A 44 -2.05 9.63 -9.50
C GLU A 44 -2.08 8.62 -10.64
N THR A 45 -2.61 7.41 -10.42
CA THR A 45 -2.60 6.32 -11.41
C THR A 45 -3.97 5.96 -11.96
N GLY A 46 -5.05 6.42 -11.30
CA GLY A 46 -6.42 5.96 -11.56
C GLY A 46 -6.67 4.50 -11.19
N ARG A 47 -5.71 3.81 -10.54
CA ARG A 47 -5.78 2.39 -10.19
C ARG A 47 -5.75 2.20 -8.68
N THR A 48 -6.35 1.12 -8.21
CA THR A 48 -6.27 0.75 -6.79
C THR A 48 -5.04 -0.09 -6.54
N LEU A 49 -4.26 0.31 -5.53
CA LEU A 49 -3.08 -0.41 -5.02
C LEU A 49 -3.37 -1.87 -4.73
N LYS A 50 -4.59 -2.16 -4.27
CA LYS A 50 -5.09 -3.50 -3.99
C LYS A 50 -5.08 -4.43 -5.22
N SER A 51 -5.35 -3.90 -6.41
CA SER A 51 -5.27 -4.65 -7.67
C SER A 51 -3.82 -4.91 -8.06
N ASP A 52 -2.97 -3.87 -7.99
CA ASP A 52 -1.55 -3.96 -8.33
C ASP A 52 -0.81 -4.96 -7.42
N LEU A 53 -1.12 -4.97 -6.13
CA LEU A 53 -0.56 -5.92 -5.16
C LEU A 53 -1.05 -7.36 -5.33
N LYS A 54 -2.23 -7.57 -5.91
CA LYS A 54 -2.76 -8.91 -6.18
C LYS A 54 -2.05 -9.50 -7.39
N ASP A 55 -1.77 -8.67 -8.40
CA ASP A 55 -0.99 -9.00 -9.60
C ASP A 55 0.47 -9.34 -9.24
N PHE A 56 1.07 -8.60 -8.30
CA PHE A 56 2.44 -8.84 -7.78
C PHE A 56 2.64 -10.20 -7.07
N LYS A 57 1.58 -10.99 -6.85
CA LYS A 57 1.67 -12.31 -6.19
C LYS A 57 1.78 -13.47 -7.18
N GLU A 58 1.70 -13.21 -8.48
CA GLU A 58 1.93 -14.21 -9.54
C GLU A 58 3.17 -13.84 -10.37
N LYS A 59 4.35 -14.21 -9.86
CA LYS A 59 5.51 -14.56 -10.69
C LYS A 59 6.53 -15.36 -9.90
#